data_AF-A0A6G1JKK3-F1
#
_entry.id   AF-A0A6G1JKK3-F1
#
_cell.length_a   1.000
_cell.length_b   1.000
_cell.length_c   1.000
_cell.angle_alpha   90.00
_cell.angle_beta   90.00
_cell.angle_gamma   90.00
#
_symmetry.space_group_name_H-M   'P 1'
#
loop_
_entity.id
_entity.type
_entity.pdbx_description
1 polymer ?
#
loop_
_entity_poly.entity_id
_entity_poly.type
_entity_poly.pdbx_seq_one_letter_code
_entity_poly.pdbx_strand_id
1 'polypeptide(L)'
;MDWLLLQRALPPTSLGSKASMRQLLAAAEVAGAWCRRYPDARYAGTVAVVGDLLYYVKLRAEQQGKVVSKVQLNFHGESYGTLLDITFAALYPDRVGRMVLDGMVDVNDWYTGDSATETRLLDAIVDDILAQCYEDGQHCAFYDGDDSFEALKARLDNLMDPSNKLAIKGILATGDRAARNPIAEG
;
A
#
# COMPACT_ATOMS: atom_id res chain seq x y z
N MET A 1 22.01 -4.32 -14.22
CA MET A 1 21.80 -4.50 -12.76
C MET A 1 20.39 -5.03 -12.62
N ASP A 2 20.30 -6.33 -12.33
CA ASP A 2 19.06 -7.11 -12.26
C ASP A 2 18.17 -6.61 -11.12
N TRP A 3 16.85 -6.56 -11.34
CA TRP A 3 15.84 -6.19 -10.34
C TRP A 3 15.97 -7.06 -9.08
N LEU A 4 16.31 -8.34 -9.25
CA LEU A 4 16.57 -9.27 -8.14
C LEU A 4 17.78 -8.86 -7.29
N LEU A 5 18.80 -8.23 -7.89
CA LEU A 5 19.95 -7.72 -7.14
C LEU A 5 19.60 -6.46 -6.35
N LEU A 6 18.68 -5.63 -6.85
CA LEU A 6 18.16 -4.46 -6.15
C LEU A 6 17.30 -4.86 -4.95
N GLN A 7 16.42 -5.86 -5.10
CA GLN A 7 15.62 -6.40 -4.00
C GLN A 7 16.46 -7.04 -2.90
N ARG A 8 17.54 -7.76 -3.27
CA ARG A 8 18.48 -8.36 -2.31
C ARG A 8 19.38 -7.34 -1.61
N ALA A 9 19.52 -6.14 -2.17
CA ALA A 9 20.34 -5.07 -1.62
C ALA A 9 19.56 -4.18 -0.62
N LEU A 10 18.25 -4.41 -0.43
CA LEU A 10 17.46 -3.73 0.60
C LEU A 10 17.58 -4.54 1.91
N PRO A 11 18.38 -4.09 2.90
CA PRO A 11 18.42 -4.78 4.18
C PRO A 11 17.04 -4.72 4.85
N PRO A 12 16.67 -5.69 5.70
CA PRO A 12 15.51 -5.57 6.56
C PRO A 12 15.71 -4.31 7.42
N THR A 13 14.97 -3.25 7.09
CA THR A 13 15.13 -1.96 7.72
C THR A 13 14.19 -1.88 8.91
N SER A 14 14.76 -1.80 10.11
CA SER A 14 14.02 -1.34 11.28
C SER A 14 13.80 0.17 11.13
N LEU A 15 12.57 0.67 11.26
CA LEU A 15 12.30 2.12 11.22
C LEU A 15 12.76 2.87 12.49
N GLY A 16 13.36 2.18 13.46
CA GLY A 16 13.65 2.71 14.80
C GLY A 16 14.97 3.45 14.99
N SER A 17 15.80 3.66 13.95
CA SER A 17 17.11 4.32 14.12
C SER A 17 17.49 5.28 12.99
N LYS A 18 18.29 6.30 13.32
CA LYS A 18 18.85 7.22 12.29
C LYS A 18 19.72 6.49 11.26
N ALA A 19 20.40 5.42 11.67
CA ALA A 19 21.26 4.65 10.78
C ALA A 19 20.42 3.87 9.74
N SER A 20 19.34 3.24 10.17
CA SER A 20 18.43 2.52 9.28
C SER A 20 17.64 3.45 8.36
N MET A 21 17.24 4.64 8.82
CA MET A 21 16.65 5.66 7.95
C MET A 21 17.60 6.13 6.85
N ARG A 22 18.90 6.29 7.15
CA ARG A 22 19.91 6.61 6.12
C ARG A 22 20.09 5.49 5.11
N GLN A 23 20.03 4.23 5.55
CA GLN A 23 20.10 3.08 4.65
C GLN A 23 18.87 3.01 3.73
N LEU A 24 17.68 3.27 4.27
CA LEU A 24 16.44 3.33 3.49
C LEU A 24 16.51 4.44 2.43
N LEU A 25 16.98 5.64 2.81
CA LEU A 25 17.14 6.75 1.87
C LEU A 25 18.15 6.42 0.76
N ALA A 26 19.32 5.89 1.11
CA ALA A 26 20.34 5.49 0.13
C ALA A 26 19.81 4.42 -0.84
N ALA A 27 19.06 3.44 -0.32
CA ALA A 27 18.37 2.44 -1.12
C ALA A 27 17.35 3.06 -2.09
N ALA A 28 16.53 4.00 -1.61
CA ALA A 28 15.55 4.72 -2.43
C ALA A 28 16.23 5.54 -3.54
N GLU A 29 17.36 6.18 -3.25
CA GLU A 29 18.15 6.92 -4.25
C GLU A 29 18.66 6.01 -5.37
N VAL A 30 19.19 4.84 -5.02
CA VAL A 30 19.68 3.85 -5.99
C VAL A 30 18.54 3.27 -6.82
N ALA A 31 17.41 2.93 -6.19
CA ALA A 31 16.21 2.48 -6.89
C ALA A 31 15.71 3.56 -7.86
N GLY A 32 15.63 4.82 -7.42
CA GLY A 32 15.26 5.95 -8.26
C GLY A 32 16.22 6.16 -9.45
N ALA A 33 17.53 6.03 -9.23
CA ALA A 33 18.52 6.09 -10.30
C ALA A 33 18.35 4.95 -11.31
N TRP A 34 17.94 3.76 -10.85
CA TRP A 34 17.62 2.65 -11.74
C TRP A 34 16.35 2.91 -12.55
N CYS A 35 15.27 3.39 -11.93
CA CYS A 35 14.01 3.72 -12.62
C CYS A 35 14.22 4.78 -13.71
N ARG A 36 15.10 5.77 -13.48
CA ARG A 36 15.42 6.83 -14.46
C ARG A 36 16.02 6.32 -15.78
N ARG A 37 16.44 5.06 -15.87
CA ARG A 37 16.89 4.45 -17.14
C ARG A 37 15.73 4.23 -18.12
N TYR A 38 14.48 4.24 -17.64
CA TYR A 38 13.29 4.06 -18.45
C TYR A 38 12.62 5.42 -18.67
N PRO A 39 12.88 6.10 -19.80
CA PRO A 39 12.34 7.45 -20.05
C PRO A 39 10.81 7.47 -20.05
N ASP A 40 10.18 6.34 -20.37
CA ASP A 40 8.73 6.21 -20.42
C ASP A 40 8.07 6.12 -19.03
N ALA A 41 8.85 5.85 -17.97
CA ALA A 41 8.34 5.79 -16.60
C ALA A 41 7.70 7.13 -16.16
N ARG A 42 8.09 8.25 -16.79
CA ARG A 42 7.45 9.55 -16.56
C ARG A 42 5.99 9.62 -16.99
N TYR A 43 5.54 8.68 -17.82
CA TYR A 43 4.16 8.56 -18.29
C TYR A 43 3.36 7.54 -17.49
N ALA A 44 3.94 6.89 -16.47
CA ALA A 44 3.26 5.91 -15.64
C ALA A 44 2.57 6.53 -14.40
N GLY A 45 2.08 7.78 -14.51
CA GLY A 45 1.43 8.50 -13.41
C GLY A 45 -0.09 8.39 -13.42
N THR A 46 -0.72 8.68 -12.28
CA THR A 46 -2.19 8.69 -12.09
C THR A 46 -2.93 9.48 -13.17
N VAL A 47 -2.43 10.67 -13.54
CA VAL A 47 -3.03 11.52 -14.58
C VAL A 47 -3.01 10.85 -15.95
N ALA A 48 -1.92 10.14 -16.29
CA ALA A 48 -1.82 9.42 -17.55
C ALA A 48 -2.84 8.27 -17.61
N VAL A 49 -2.93 7.48 -16.54
CA VAL A 49 -3.91 6.40 -16.42
C VAL A 49 -5.34 6.94 -16.51
N VAL A 50 -5.63 8.07 -15.88
CA VAL A 50 -6.95 8.73 -15.98
C VAL A 50 -7.25 9.20 -17.40
N GLY A 51 -6.25 9.69 -18.13
CA GLY A 51 -6.35 9.97 -19.57
C GLY A 51 -6.69 8.72 -20.38
N ASP A 52 -6.06 7.58 -20.07
CA ASP A 52 -6.33 6.29 -20.70
C ASP A 52 -7.74 5.79 -20.40
N LEU A 53 -8.24 5.98 -19.18
CA LEU A 53 -9.62 5.65 -18.82
C LEU A 53 -10.62 6.45 -19.66
N LEU A 54 -10.38 7.76 -19.84
CA LEU A 54 -11.23 8.59 -20.71
C LEU A 54 -11.17 8.11 -22.16
N TYR A 55 -9.97 7.80 -22.66
CA TYR A 55 -9.77 7.31 -24.01
C TYR A 55 -10.50 5.97 -24.23
N TYR A 56 -10.38 5.05 -23.29
CA TYR A 56 -11.06 3.76 -23.31
C TYR A 56 -12.58 3.92 -23.38
N VAL A 57 -13.18 4.80 -22.57
CA VAL A 57 -14.64 5.02 -22.59
C VAL A 57 -15.09 5.64 -23.92
N LYS A 58 -14.29 6.52 -24.53
CA LYS A 58 -14.56 7.06 -25.87
C LYS A 58 -14.51 5.96 -26.94
N LEU A 59 -13.47 5.14 -26.96
CA LEU A 59 -13.34 4.03 -27.90
C LEU A 59 -14.48 3.03 -27.77
N ARG A 60 -14.86 2.68 -26.53
CA ARG A 60 -16.01 1.79 -26.28
C ARG A 60 -17.32 2.39 -26.79
N ALA A 61 -17.50 3.71 -26.68
CA ALA A 61 -18.67 4.38 -27.21
C ALA A 61 -18.74 4.34 -28.74
N GLU A 62 -17.62 4.60 -29.42
CA GLU A 62 -17.51 4.52 -30.88
C GLU A 62 -17.85 3.12 -31.38
N GLN A 63 -17.27 2.09 -30.75
CA GLN A 63 -17.55 0.68 -31.06
C GLN A 63 -19.03 0.31 -30.88
N GLN A 64 -19.74 0.99 -29.98
CA GLN A 64 -21.16 0.78 -29.71
C GLN A 64 -22.09 1.70 -30.50
N GLY A 65 -21.57 2.56 -31.39
CA GLY A 65 -22.36 3.54 -32.13
C GLY A 65 -23.00 4.62 -31.22
N LYS A 66 -22.46 4.85 -30.03
CA LYS A 66 -22.94 5.86 -29.08
C LYS A 66 -22.30 7.22 -29.34
N VAL A 67 -22.98 8.27 -28.89
CA VAL A 67 -22.47 9.65 -28.96
C VAL A 67 -21.29 9.83 -28.00
N VAL A 68 -20.07 9.86 -28.53
CA VAL A 68 -18.79 9.93 -27.79
C VAL A 68 -18.68 11.11 -26.83
N SER A 69 -19.33 12.24 -27.14
CA SER A 69 -19.33 13.41 -26.26
C SER A 69 -20.22 13.24 -25.02
N LYS A 70 -21.17 12.30 -25.04
CA LYS A 70 -22.14 12.07 -23.95
C LYS A 70 -21.81 10.86 -23.06
N VAL A 71 -20.75 10.12 -23.36
CA VAL A 71 -20.43 8.91 -22.58
C VAL A 71 -19.67 9.27 -21.31
N GLN A 72 -20.10 8.61 -20.23
CA GLN A 72 -19.56 8.76 -18.89
C GLN A 72 -18.93 7.45 -18.42
N LEU A 73 -17.91 7.55 -17.57
CA LEU A 73 -17.26 6.43 -16.92
C LEU A 73 -18.07 6.02 -15.69
N ASN A 74 -18.40 4.73 -15.59
CA ASN A 74 -18.78 4.12 -14.32
C ASN A 74 -17.59 3.32 -13.81
N PHE A 75 -17.17 3.55 -12.57
CA PHE A 75 -15.98 2.94 -12.01
C PHE A 75 -16.17 2.60 -10.53
N HIS A 76 -15.47 1.57 -10.08
CA HIS A 76 -15.35 1.20 -8.69
C HIS A 76 -13.86 1.26 -8.39
N GLY A 77 -13.44 2.30 -7.65
CA GLY A 77 -12.10 2.45 -7.16
C GLY A 77 -11.93 1.79 -5.80
N GLU A 78 -10.99 0.85 -5.71
CA GLU A 78 -10.52 0.28 -4.45
C GLU A 78 -9.08 0.72 -4.21
N SER A 79 -8.73 1.14 -2.99
CA SER A 79 -7.35 1.53 -2.63
C SER A 79 -6.81 2.61 -3.59
N TYR A 80 -5.69 2.39 -4.28
CA TYR A 80 -5.17 3.29 -5.33
C TYR A 80 -6.22 3.63 -6.42
N GLY A 81 -7.18 2.75 -6.67
CA GLY A 81 -8.31 3.00 -7.55
C GLY A 81 -9.18 4.19 -7.11
N THR A 82 -9.27 4.47 -5.80
CA THR A 82 -9.98 5.66 -5.30
C THR A 82 -9.27 6.95 -5.72
N LEU A 83 -7.94 6.95 -5.76
CA LEU A 83 -7.16 8.08 -6.27
C LEU A 83 -7.40 8.28 -7.78
N LEU A 84 -7.55 7.19 -8.54
CA LEU A 84 -7.95 7.27 -9.95
C LEU A 84 -9.33 7.89 -10.10
N ASP A 85 -10.31 7.48 -9.30
CA ASP A 85 -11.67 8.05 -9.31
C ASP A 85 -11.68 9.54 -9.01
N ILE A 86 -11.02 9.95 -7.93
CA ILE A 86 -10.95 11.36 -7.52
C ILE A 86 -10.26 12.19 -8.61
N THR A 87 -9.16 11.69 -9.16
CA THR A 87 -8.41 12.38 -10.22
C THR A 87 -9.23 12.46 -11.51
N PHE A 88 -9.94 11.39 -11.88
CA PHE A 88 -10.82 11.38 -13.04
C PHE A 88 -11.97 12.38 -12.89
N ALA A 89 -12.62 12.42 -11.73
CA ALA A 89 -13.71 13.35 -11.46
C ALA A 89 -13.23 14.81 -11.47
N ALA A 90 -12.02 15.08 -10.98
CA ALA A 90 -11.44 16.42 -10.99
C ALA A 90 -11.06 16.89 -12.41
N LEU A 91 -10.49 16.02 -13.25
CA LEU A 91 -10.04 16.36 -14.59
C LEU A 91 -11.18 16.34 -15.63
N TYR A 92 -12.16 15.45 -15.47
CA TYR A 92 -13.22 15.20 -16.44
C TYR A 92 -14.62 15.14 -15.79
N PRO A 93 -15.07 16.21 -15.10
CA PRO A 93 -16.31 16.18 -14.31
C PRO A 93 -17.54 15.82 -15.15
N ASP A 94 -17.63 16.31 -16.39
CA ASP A 94 -18.76 16.01 -17.30
C ASP A 94 -18.77 14.55 -17.80
N ARG A 95 -17.69 13.80 -17.53
CA ARG A 95 -17.50 12.42 -17.96
C ARG A 95 -17.68 11.43 -16.81
N VAL A 96 -18.11 11.89 -15.63
CA VAL A 96 -18.40 11.03 -14.48
C VAL A 96 -19.81 10.46 -14.58
N GLY A 97 -19.93 9.14 -14.46
CA GLY A 97 -21.20 8.43 -14.34
C GLY A 97 -21.47 8.08 -12.88
N ARG A 98 -21.29 6.81 -12.53
CA ARG A 98 -21.37 6.29 -11.16
C ARG A 98 -19.98 5.92 -10.68
N MET A 99 -19.60 6.41 -9.51
CA MET A 99 -18.32 6.11 -8.87
C MET A 99 -18.57 5.52 -7.48
N VAL A 100 -17.75 4.54 -7.10
CA VAL A 100 -17.69 3.95 -5.77
C VAL A 100 -16.25 4.02 -5.31
N LEU A 101 -16.01 4.65 -4.16
CA LEU A 101 -14.69 4.78 -3.57
C LEU A 101 -14.65 3.87 -2.33
N ASP A 102 -13.94 2.76 -2.42
CA ASP A 102 -13.77 1.77 -1.35
C ASP A 102 -12.31 1.74 -0.86
N GLY A 103 -12.08 1.91 0.45
CA GLY A 103 -10.73 2.08 0.98
C GLY A 103 -10.02 3.33 0.45
N MET A 104 -10.57 4.51 0.75
CA MET A 104 -10.13 5.80 0.20
C MET A 104 -8.69 6.16 0.58
N VAL A 105 -7.89 6.52 -0.43
CA VAL A 105 -6.58 7.12 -0.28
C VAL A 105 -6.72 8.62 -0.02
N ASP A 106 -6.00 9.13 0.98
CA ASP A 106 -5.88 10.58 1.19
C ASP A 106 -4.99 11.20 0.11
N VAL A 107 -5.55 12.13 -0.65
CA VAL A 107 -4.90 12.73 -1.81
C VAL A 107 -3.72 13.62 -1.41
N ASN A 108 -3.82 14.32 -0.27
CA ASN A 108 -2.75 15.20 0.19
C ASN A 108 -1.57 14.37 0.67
N ASP A 109 -1.83 13.35 1.49
CA ASP A 109 -0.79 12.44 1.98
C ASP A 109 -0.08 11.79 0.78
N TRP A 110 -0.84 11.25 -0.18
CA TRP A 110 -0.27 10.60 -1.37
C TRP A 110 0.70 11.48 -2.16
N TYR A 111 0.31 12.71 -2.48
CA TYR A 111 1.14 13.59 -3.33
C TYR A 111 2.25 14.31 -2.58
N THR A 112 2.13 14.45 -1.25
CA THR A 112 3.21 14.96 -0.41
C THR A 112 4.20 13.87 0.01
N GLY A 113 3.85 12.60 -0.19
CA GLY A 113 4.62 11.46 0.30
C GLY A 113 4.49 11.27 1.82
N ASP A 114 3.43 11.82 2.41
CA ASP A 114 3.04 11.57 3.79
C ASP A 114 2.21 10.28 3.88
N SER A 115 2.03 9.77 5.10
CA SER A 115 1.22 8.59 5.43
C SER A 115 0.54 8.74 6.78
N ALA A 116 0.43 9.97 7.30
CA ALA A 116 -0.13 10.26 8.62
C ALA A 116 -1.58 9.77 8.77
N THR A 117 -2.40 9.85 7.72
CA THR A 117 -3.79 9.36 7.77
C THR A 117 -3.84 7.85 7.86
N GLU A 118 -3.11 7.14 6.99
CA GLU A 118 -3.02 5.68 7.01
C GLU A 118 -2.44 5.17 8.33
N THR A 119 -1.37 5.80 8.81
CA THR A 119 -0.71 5.41 10.08
C THR A 119 -1.68 5.53 11.26
N ARG A 120 -2.40 6.65 11.37
CA ARG A 120 -3.40 6.84 12.45
C ARG A 120 -4.54 5.84 12.38
N LEU A 121 -4.99 5.48 11.18
CA LEU A 121 -6.02 4.46 10.99
C LEU A 121 -5.51 3.08 11.40
N LEU A 122 -4.30 2.72 11.00
CA LEU A 122 -3.67 1.46 11.39
C LEU A 122 -3.46 1.37 12.91
N ASP A 123 -3.00 2.45 13.56
CA ASP A 123 -2.86 2.50 15.01
C ASP A 123 -4.20 2.23 15.72
N ALA A 124 -5.29 2.85 15.23
CA ALA A 124 -6.63 2.61 15.78
C ALA A 124 -7.11 1.17 15.55
N ILE A 125 -6.86 0.59 14.38
CA ILE A 125 -7.21 -0.81 14.08
C ILE A 125 -6.44 -1.78 14.98
N VAL A 126 -5.15 -1.51 15.23
CA VAL A 126 -4.35 -2.32 16.17
C VAL A 126 -4.93 -2.25 17.58
N ASP A 127 -5.33 -1.06 18.03
CA ASP A 127 -6.00 -0.87 19.31
C ASP A 127 -7.31 -1.68 19.39
N ASP A 128 -8.13 -1.64 18.34
CA ASP A 128 -9.40 -2.39 18.26
C ASP A 128 -9.17 -3.92 18.26
N ILE A 129 -8.15 -4.40 17.55
CA ILE A 129 -7.77 -5.83 17.55
C ILE A 129 -7.34 -6.27 18.96
N LEU A 130 -6.56 -5.46 19.66
CA LEU A 130 -6.14 -5.77 21.02
C LEU A 130 -7.33 -5.72 21.99
N ALA A 131 -8.29 -4.82 21.77
CA ALA A 131 -9.49 -4.72 22.59
C ALA A 131 -10.35 -5.97 22.41
N GLN A 132 -10.59 -6.39 21.17
CA GLN A 132 -11.30 -7.63 20.88
C GLN A 132 -10.57 -8.85 21.46
N CYS A 133 -9.24 -8.90 21.33
CA CYS A 133 -8.44 -9.98 21.90
C CYS A 133 -8.58 -10.07 23.43
N TYR A 134 -8.61 -8.92 24.11
CA TYR A 134 -8.84 -8.84 25.56
C TYR A 134 -10.23 -9.37 25.94
N GLU A 135 -11.27 -8.96 25.20
CA GLU A 135 -12.64 -9.42 25.44
C GLU A 135 -12.81 -10.92 25.20
N ASP A 136 -12.14 -11.46 24.18
CA ASP A 136 -12.16 -12.88 23.85
C ASP A 136 -11.38 -13.74 24.87
N GLY A 137 -10.49 -13.13 25.66
CA GLY A 137 -9.69 -13.78 26.69
C GLY A 137 -8.95 -15.00 26.17
N GLN A 138 -9.17 -16.17 26.79
CA GLN A 138 -8.52 -17.44 26.43
C GLN A 138 -8.77 -17.90 24.98
N HIS A 139 -9.76 -17.33 24.29
CA HIS A 139 -10.00 -17.61 22.86
C HIS A 139 -9.06 -16.83 21.94
N CYS A 140 -8.42 -15.76 22.43
CA CYS A 140 -7.37 -15.05 21.73
C CYS A 140 -6.00 -15.67 22.04
N ALA A 141 -5.28 -16.16 21.03
CA ALA A 141 -3.95 -16.73 21.20
C ALA A 141 -2.88 -15.72 21.68
N PHE A 142 -3.18 -14.43 21.60
CA PHE A 142 -2.30 -13.36 22.08
C PHE A 142 -2.55 -12.99 23.55
N TYR A 143 -3.63 -13.50 24.16
CA TYR A 143 -3.97 -13.31 25.57
C TYR A 143 -3.26 -14.36 26.43
N ASP A 144 -2.54 -13.90 27.46
CA ASP A 144 -2.03 -14.73 28.55
C ASP A 144 -2.99 -14.58 29.74
N GLY A 145 -3.30 -15.65 30.44
CA GLY A 145 -4.59 -15.83 31.12
C GLY A 145 -5.00 -14.83 32.22
N ASP A 146 -4.08 -13.97 32.65
CA ASP A 146 -4.27 -12.92 33.65
C ASP A 146 -3.93 -11.51 33.09
N ASP A 147 -3.85 -11.35 31.77
CA ASP A 147 -3.50 -10.09 31.13
C ASP A 147 -4.53 -8.99 31.40
N SER A 148 -4.04 -7.77 31.59
CA SER A 148 -4.82 -6.55 31.36
C SER A 148 -4.70 -6.11 29.90
N PHE A 149 -5.57 -5.21 29.45
CA PHE A 149 -5.46 -4.61 28.11
C PHE A 149 -4.09 -3.92 27.89
N GLU A 150 -3.56 -3.24 28.91
CA GLU A 150 -2.24 -2.61 28.88
C GLU A 150 -1.11 -3.64 28.78
N ALA A 151 -1.29 -4.83 29.38
CA ALA A 151 -0.31 -5.91 29.24
C ALA A 151 -0.23 -6.43 27.80
N LEU A 152 -1.37 -6.52 27.09
CA LEU A 152 -1.41 -6.86 25.67
C LEU A 152 -0.70 -5.80 24.81
N LYS A 153 -0.99 -4.51 25.06
CA LYS A 153 -0.32 -3.38 24.37
C LYS A 153 1.19 -3.41 24.60
N ALA A 154 1.63 -3.51 25.85
CA ALA A 154 3.05 -3.56 26.19
C ALA A 154 3.76 -4.78 25.58
N ARG A 155 3.05 -5.92 25.47
CA ARG A 155 3.58 -7.10 24.78
C ARG A 155 3.78 -6.83 23.29
N LEU A 156 2.82 -6.19 22.62
CA LEU A 156 2.95 -5.82 21.22
C LEU A 156 4.10 -4.82 21.01
N ASP A 157 4.19 -3.78 21.84
CA ASP A 157 5.27 -2.80 21.78
C ASP A 157 6.64 -3.46 21.93
N ASN A 158 6.78 -4.40 22.86
CA ASN A 158 8.01 -5.17 23.04
C ASN A 158 8.34 -6.03 21.81
N LEU A 159 7.34 -6.60 21.13
CA LEU A 159 7.55 -7.34 19.87
C LEU A 159 7.92 -6.43 18.69
N MET A 160 7.60 -5.15 18.76
CA MET A 160 7.98 -4.15 17.75
C MET A 160 9.33 -3.49 18.06
N ASP A 161 9.83 -3.61 19.30
CA ASP A 161 11.15 -3.11 19.69
C ASP A 161 12.26 -3.83 18.88
N PRO A 162 13.07 -3.10 18.08
CA PRO A 162 14.14 -3.67 17.27
C PRO A 162 15.23 -4.40 18.09
N SER A 163 15.35 -4.11 19.38
CA SER A 163 16.26 -4.78 20.31
C SER A 163 15.75 -6.15 20.77
N ASN A 164 14.46 -6.42 20.60
CA ASN A 164 13.88 -7.71 20.93
C ASN A 164 14.36 -8.78 19.93
N LYS A 165 14.88 -9.90 20.46
CA LYS A 165 15.36 -11.02 19.65
C LYS A 165 14.26 -11.73 18.87
N LEU A 166 13.02 -11.60 19.33
CA LEU A 166 11.81 -12.11 18.69
C LEU A 166 11.08 -11.03 17.89
N ALA A 167 11.68 -9.85 17.71
CA ALA A 167 11.03 -8.73 17.04
C ALA A 167 10.48 -9.15 15.68
N ILE A 168 9.23 -8.75 15.42
CA ILE A 168 8.63 -8.91 14.10
C ILE A 168 9.38 -7.95 13.18
N LYS A 169 10.32 -8.48 12.40
CA LYS A 169 10.98 -7.68 11.36
C LYS A 169 9.92 -7.34 10.31
N GLY A 170 9.57 -6.06 10.24
CA GLY A 170 8.57 -5.56 9.30
C GLY A 170 8.79 -6.10 7.89
N ILE A 171 7.73 -6.64 7.30
CA ILE A 171 7.71 -7.11 5.91
C ILE A 171 7.49 -5.88 5.02
N LEU A 172 8.50 -5.01 4.96
CA LEU A 172 8.58 -3.98 3.92
C LEU A 172 9.94 -4.06 3.23
N ALA A 173 10.32 -5.28 2.88
CA ALA A 173 11.11 -5.63 1.71
C ALA A 173 11.22 -7.16 1.64
N THR A 174 11.15 -7.70 0.42
CA THR A 174 11.56 -9.05 0.01
C THR A 174 10.51 -10.17 0.11
N GLY A 175 10.08 -10.61 -1.08
CA GLY A 175 9.49 -11.92 -1.28
C GLY A 175 10.55 -13.01 -1.09
N ASP A 176 10.77 -13.42 0.15
CA ASP A 176 11.70 -14.52 0.49
C ASP A 176 11.04 -15.67 1.26
N ARG A 177 9.70 -15.82 1.20
CA ARG A 177 9.00 -16.99 1.77
C ARG A 177 7.90 -17.63 0.91
N ALA A 178 7.81 -17.32 -0.38
CA ALA A 178 6.86 -17.98 -1.28
C ALA A 178 7.50 -18.89 -2.36
N ALA A 179 8.84 -18.95 -2.45
CA ALA A 179 9.53 -19.73 -3.50
C ALA A 179 10.04 -21.11 -3.06
N ARG A 180 9.72 -21.58 -1.85
CA ARG A 180 9.98 -22.98 -1.47
C ARG A 180 8.76 -23.82 -1.84
N ASN A 181 8.71 -24.23 -3.11
CA ASN A 181 7.85 -25.31 -3.57
C ASN A 181 8.47 -26.65 -3.12
N PRO A 182 7.83 -27.43 -2.22
CA PRO A 182 8.33 -28.75 -1.84
C PRO A 182 7.61 -29.82 -2.69
N ILE A 183 7.86 -29.88 -4.00
CA ILE A 183 7.48 -31.04 -4.81
C ILE A 183 8.52 -31.23 -5.92
N ALA A 184 9.52 -32.09 -5.66
CA ALA A 184 10.22 -32.92 -6.64
C ALA A 184 11.32 -33.73 -5.93
N GLU A 185 10.92 -34.79 -5.24
CA GLU A 185 11.72 -36.02 -5.20
C GLU A 185 10.90 -37.09 -5.91
N GLY A 186 11.45 -37.57 -7.02
CA GLY A 186 10.89 -38.53 -7.97
C GLY A 186 11.86 -38.68 -9.13
#